data_AF-A0A9W2YSM5-F1
#
_entry.id   AF-A0A9W2YSM5-F1
#
_cell.length_a   1.000
_cell.length_b   1.000
_cell.length_c   1.000
_cell.angle_alpha   90.00
_cell.angle_beta   90.00
_cell.angle_gamma   90.00
#
_symmetry.space_group_name_H-M   'P 1'
#
loop_
_entity.id
_entity.type
_entity.pdbx_description
1 polymer ?
#
loop_
_entity_poly.entity_id
_entity_poly.type
_entity_poly.pdbx_seq_one_letter_code
_entity_poly.pdbx_strand_id
1 'polypeptide(L)'
;MYELCRCLINLTCMIEVLATSKYRSGSDNLYDQLDARIGSGSVYIPLEYTQKGGHCPCPECKDPKNAGREFYEVYVTTAHHVVFDDYEASRAFVKLHFDSEDKKESTVTLPGYRIVNYNAEADRTILSCITHDIRIVKEIQMQRDSAREFEEYFCSHPLEMNPGFNLAVIVSHPHGWPKTISFGSCVQFPSINTDEINKNTILKERNEGPEITIGTRNTEGNGITEGNGITEGNGITQSNESNKGTVWTEYKYNAPTCPGSSGALVWIYGKKRVGYRDSDITTHTHCGSEDGMNKSGLGLEFKTP
;
A
#
# COMPACT_ATOMS: atom_id res chain seq x y z
N MET A 1 -10.43 20.51 1.61
CA MET A 1 -10.95 19.21 2.07
C MET A 1 -11.65 18.48 0.92
N TYR A 2 -12.61 19.12 0.26
CA TYR A 2 -13.32 18.54 -0.89
C TYR A 2 -12.40 17.95 -1.96
N GLU A 3 -11.44 18.72 -2.48
CA GLU A 3 -10.54 18.23 -3.54
C GLU A 3 -9.66 17.05 -3.09
N LEU A 4 -9.17 17.08 -1.85
CA LEU A 4 -8.46 15.93 -1.28
C LEU A 4 -9.35 14.69 -1.26
N CYS A 5 -10.58 14.81 -0.74
CA CYS A 5 -11.53 13.70 -0.72
C CYS A 5 -11.79 13.15 -2.13
N ARG A 6 -11.88 14.02 -3.14
CA ARG A 6 -12.00 13.62 -4.55
C ARG A 6 -10.80 12.80 -5.02
N CYS A 7 -9.57 13.22 -4.69
CA CYS A 7 -8.38 12.44 -4.99
C CYS A 7 -8.39 11.09 -4.26
N LEU A 8 -8.74 11.06 -2.96
CA LEU A 8 -8.82 9.81 -2.19
C LEU A 8 -9.85 8.84 -2.77
N ILE A 9 -10.99 9.34 -3.27
CA ILE A 9 -12.01 8.54 -3.97
C ILE A 9 -11.43 7.87 -5.22
N ASN A 10 -10.72 8.63 -6.06
CA ASN A 10 -10.14 8.10 -7.29
C ASN A 10 -8.99 7.13 -7.02
N LEU A 11 -8.31 7.27 -5.89
CA LEU A 11 -7.26 6.37 -5.44
C LEU A 11 -7.80 5.17 -4.66
N THR A 12 -9.10 5.11 -4.36
CA THR A 12 -9.71 3.95 -3.69
C THR A 12 -10.19 2.94 -4.72
N CYS A 13 -9.96 1.66 -4.46
CA CYS A 13 -10.43 0.57 -5.29
C CYS A 13 -11.15 -0.51 -4.48
N MET A 14 -11.98 -1.29 -5.17
CA MET A 14 -12.55 -2.52 -4.61
C MET A 14 -11.66 -3.69 -4.98
N ILE A 15 -11.48 -4.62 -4.06
CA ILE A 15 -10.72 -5.85 -4.27
C ILE A 15 -11.66 -7.01 -4.14
N GLU A 16 -11.62 -7.91 -5.11
CA GLU A 16 -12.39 -9.16 -5.13
C GLU A 16 -11.42 -10.32 -5.26
N VAL A 17 -11.40 -11.23 -4.28
CA VAL A 17 -10.50 -12.38 -4.24
C VAL A 17 -11.30 -13.66 -4.43
N LEU A 18 -11.04 -14.38 -5.51
CA LEU A 18 -11.83 -15.56 -5.91
C LEU A 18 -11.33 -16.88 -5.34
N ALA A 19 -10.28 -16.86 -4.52
CA ALA A 19 -9.75 -18.06 -3.90
C ALA A 19 -9.13 -17.78 -2.53
N THR A 20 -9.14 -18.82 -1.71
CA THR A 20 -8.55 -18.81 -0.38
C THR A 20 -7.32 -19.71 -0.37
N SER A 21 -6.20 -19.18 0.12
CA SER A 21 -4.97 -19.95 0.24
C SER A 21 -5.12 -21.05 1.29
N LYS A 22 -4.58 -22.24 0.98
CA LYS A 22 -4.48 -23.36 1.93
C LYS A 22 -3.61 -23.06 3.16
N TYR A 23 -2.82 -21.98 3.10
CA TYR A 23 -1.90 -21.58 4.17
C TYR A 23 -2.51 -20.57 5.13
N ARG A 24 -3.75 -20.11 4.89
CA ARG A 24 -4.47 -19.30 5.88
C ARG A 24 -4.70 -20.10 7.16
N SER A 25 -4.57 -19.41 8.29
CA SER A 25 -4.92 -20.01 9.57
C SER A 25 -6.44 -20.25 9.64
N GLY A 26 -6.90 -21.24 10.39
CA GLY A 26 -8.32 -21.57 10.48
C GLY A 26 -9.20 -20.43 11.00
N SER A 27 -8.64 -19.45 11.72
CA SER A 27 -9.33 -18.22 12.12
C SER A 27 -9.47 -17.21 10.98
N ASP A 28 -8.60 -17.25 9.96
CA ASP A 28 -8.68 -16.41 8.75
C ASP A 28 -9.55 -17.05 7.66
N ASN A 29 -9.97 -18.31 7.85
CA ASN A 29 -10.91 -19.04 6.99
C ASN A 29 -12.37 -18.66 7.25
N LEU A 30 -12.62 -17.50 7.87
CA LEU A 30 -13.98 -16.95 8.11
C LEU A 30 -14.81 -16.78 6.83
N TYR A 31 -14.22 -16.95 5.64
CA TYR A 31 -14.87 -16.89 4.33
C TYR A 31 -14.69 -18.19 3.51
N ASP A 32 -14.83 -19.36 4.13
CA ASP A 32 -15.00 -20.66 3.41
C ASP A 32 -16.39 -20.78 2.71
N GLN A 33 -17.10 -19.66 2.54
CA GLN A 33 -18.33 -19.60 1.77
C GLN A 33 -17.97 -19.44 0.29
N LEU A 34 -18.75 -20.09 -0.58
CA LEU A 34 -18.62 -20.13 -2.05
C LEU A 34 -18.59 -18.76 -2.76
N ASP A 35 -18.55 -17.66 -2.02
CA ASP A 35 -18.60 -16.28 -2.50
C ASP A 35 -17.22 -15.63 -2.44
N ALA A 36 -16.97 -14.71 -3.38
CA ALA A 36 -15.71 -13.98 -3.44
C ALA A 36 -15.48 -13.15 -2.16
N ARG A 37 -14.25 -13.16 -1.64
CA ARG A 37 -13.87 -12.28 -0.52
C ARG A 37 -13.67 -10.87 -1.04
N ILE A 38 -14.36 -9.92 -0.44
CA ILE A 38 -14.32 -8.51 -0.85
C ILE A 38 -13.57 -7.66 0.17
N GLY A 39 -12.78 -6.71 -0.33
CA GLY A 39 -12.16 -5.67 0.47
C GLY A 39 -12.04 -4.36 -0.30
N SER A 40 -11.40 -3.40 0.35
CA SER A 40 -11.01 -2.11 -0.21
C SER A 40 -9.50 -2.03 -0.34
N GLY A 41 -9.01 -1.12 -1.18
CA GLY A 41 -7.58 -0.82 -1.27
C GLY A 41 -7.32 0.60 -1.74
N SER A 42 -6.07 1.02 -1.65
CA SER A 42 -5.59 2.27 -2.23
C SER A 42 -4.61 1.98 -3.35
N VAL A 43 -4.92 2.49 -4.54
CA VAL A 43 -4.11 2.33 -5.74
C VAL A 43 -3.06 3.43 -5.84
N TYR A 44 -1.86 3.09 -6.34
CA TYR A 44 -0.79 4.04 -6.63
C TYR A 44 0.17 3.50 -7.70
N ILE A 45 1.02 4.38 -8.22
CA ILE A 45 2.17 4.05 -9.07
C ILE A 45 3.45 4.34 -8.27
N PRO A 46 4.46 3.45 -8.25
CA PRO A 46 5.76 3.74 -7.66
C PRO A 46 6.41 4.98 -8.32
N LEU A 47 7.28 5.71 -7.61
CA LEU A 47 7.99 6.88 -8.16
C LEU A 47 8.89 6.51 -9.35
N GLU A 48 9.50 5.33 -9.32
CA GLU A 48 10.15 4.76 -10.49
C GLU A 48 9.07 4.12 -11.37
N TYR A 49 8.70 4.85 -12.42
CA TYR A 49 7.78 4.38 -13.44
C TYR A 49 8.28 3.05 -14.03
N THR A 50 7.65 1.94 -13.68
CA THR A 50 7.99 0.65 -14.27
C THR A 50 7.30 0.47 -15.61
N GLN A 51 7.81 1.17 -16.64
CA GLN A 51 7.68 0.66 -18.01
C GLN A 51 8.45 -0.65 -18.06
N LYS A 52 7.75 -1.77 -18.09
CA LYS A 52 8.43 -3.07 -18.19
C LYS A 52 8.51 -3.45 -19.66
N GLY A 53 9.73 -3.46 -20.19
CA GLY A 53 10.05 -4.24 -21.38
C GLY A 53 10.11 -5.73 -21.01
N GLY A 54 9.54 -6.60 -21.84
CA GLY A 54 9.60 -8.05 -21.63
C GLY A 54 8.26 -8.76 -21.87
N HIS A 55 8.17 -9.99 -21.39
CA HIS A 55 6.93 -10.78 -21.46
C HIS A 55 5.98 -10.33 -20.35
N CYS A 56 4.83 -9.78 -20.73
CA CYS A 56 3.76 -9.44 -19.80
C CYS A 56 3.28 -10.70 -19.07
N PRO A 57 3.17 -10.67 -17.72
CA PRO A 57 2.80 -11.86 -16.96
C PRO A 57 1.29 -12.15 -16.96
N CYS A 58 0.47 -11.28 -17.55
CA CYS A 58 -0.98 -11.50 -17.57
C CYS A 58 -1.35 -12.73 -18.42
N PRO A 59 -2.47 -13.42 -18.11
CA PRO A 59 -2.90 -14.60 -18.86
C PRO A 59 -3.11 -14.34 -20.36
N GLU A 60 -3.57 -13.15 -20.74
CA GLU A 60 -3.85 -12.78 -22.14
C GLU A 60 -2.59 -12.69 -23.01
N CYS A 61 -1.46 -12.30 -22.40
CA CYS A 61 -0.17 -12.15 -23.07
C CYS A 61 0.66 -13.45 -23.10
N LYS A 62 0.14 -14.55 -22.55
CA LYS A 62 0.73 -15.89 -22.72
C LYS A 62 0.56 -16.42 -24.15
N ASP A 63 -0.44 -15.94 -24.88
CA ASP A 63 -0.57 -16.23 -26.31
C ASP A 63 0.57 -15.53 -27.07
N PRO A 64 1.39 -16.25 -27.87
CA PRO A 64 2.44 -15.65 -28.69
C PRO A 64 1.96 -14.48 -29.58
N LYS A 65 0.68 -14.45 -29.98
CA LYS A 65 0.09 -13.35 -30.75
C LYS A 65 -0.03 -12.04 -29.96
N ASN A 66 -0.03 -12.13 -28.63
CA ASN A 66 -0.11 -11.02 -27.70
C ASN A 66 1.21 -10.78 -26.96
N ALA A 67 2.27 -11.51 -27.31
CA ALA A 67 3.59 -11.37 -26.69
C ALA A 67 4.22 -10.01 -27.02
N GLY A 68 4.98 -9.47 -26.07
CA GLY A 68 5.74 -8.23 -26.25
C GLY A 68 4.90 -6.94 -26.22
N ARG A 69 3.62 -7.01 -25.84
CA ARG A 69 2.84 -5.80 -25.54
C ARG A 69 3.46 -5.08 -24.34
N GLU A 70 3.58 -3.77 -24.46
CA GLU A 70 3.98 -2.91 -23.36
C GLU A 70 2.95 -3.00 -22.24
N PHE A 71 3.42 -3.19 -21.01
CA PHE A 71 2.56 -3.28 -19.84
C PHE A 71 3.14 -2.46 -18.68
N TYR A 72 2.27 -2.18 -17.71
CA TYR A 72 2.56 -1.38 -16.55
C TYR A 72 2.10 -2.11 -15.30
N GLU A 73 2.89 -1.99 -14.24
CA GLU A 73 2.51 -2.45 -12.90
C GLU A 73 1.85 -1.29 -12.13
N VAL A 74 0.67 -1.57 -11.61
CA VAL A 74 -0.10 -0.70 -10.73
C VAL A 74 -0.16 -1.37 -9.37
N TYR A 75 0.07 -0.61 -8.30
CA TYR A 75 0.21 -1.17 -6.96
C TYR A 75 -1.03 -0.83 -6.12
N VAL A 76 -1.44 -1.75 -5.27
CA VAL A 76 -2.58 -1.59 -4.37
C VAL A 76 -2.17 -1.96 -2.97
N THR A 77 -2.22 -0.99 -2.06
CA THR A 77 -2.14 -1.26 -0.61
C THR A 77 -3.51 -1.68 -0.11
N THR A 78 -3.60 -2.81 0.59
CA THR A 78 -4.82 -3.34 1.23
C THR A 78 -4.47 -4.06 2.54
N ALA A 79 -5.47 -4.65 3.19
CA ALA A 79 -5.26 -5.45 4.39
C ALA A 79 -4.70 -6.84 4.06
N HIS A 80 -3.79 -7.34 4.89
CA HIS A 80 -3.18 -8.66 4.69
C HIS A 80 -4.20 -9.79 4.81
N HIS A 81 -5.20 -9.63 5.69
CA HIS A 81 -6.29 -10.59 5.75
C HIS A 81 -7.23 -10.53 4.52
N VAL A 82 -7.16 -9.51 3.66
CA VAL A 82 -7.90 -9.48 2.39
C VAL A 82 -7.15 -10.29 1.31
N VAL A 83 -5.86 -10.01 1.11
CA VAL A 83 -4.97 -10.75 0.19
C VAL A 83 -3.75 -11.25 0.96
N PHE A 84 -3.66 -12.57 1.14
CA PHE A 84 -2.69 -13.20 2.04
C PHE A 84 -1.38 -13.58 1.36
N ASP A 85 -1.44 -14.17 0.16
CA ASP A 85 -0.26 -14.65 -0.56
C ASP A 85 -0.38 -14.48 -2.09
N ASP A 86 0.64 -14.90 -2.83
CA ASP A 86 0.67 -14.86 -4.30
C ASP A 86 -0.42 -15.73 -4.95
N TYR A 87 -0.86 -16.79 -4.27
CA TYR A 87 -1.92 -17.66 -4.76
C TYR A 87 -3.26 -16.91 -4.79
N GLU A 88 -3.53 -16.12 -3.75
CA GLU A 88 -4.70 -15.24 -3.70
C GLU A 88 -4.55 -14.02 -4.61
N ALA A 89 -3.37 -13.39 -4.62
CA ALA A 89 -3.07 -12.23 -5.46
C ALA A 89 -3.33 -12.48 -6.94
N SER A 90 -2.87 -13.62 -7.47
CA SER A 90 -3.08 -14.02 -8.86
C SER A 90 -4.53 -14.40 -9.20
N ARG A 91 -5.42 -14.44 -8.20
CA ARG A 91 -6.87 -14.70 -8.32
C ARG A 91 -7.70 -13.54 -7.77
N ALA A 92 -7.07 -12.38 -7.60
CA ALA A 92 -7.73 -11.16 -7.22
C ALA A 92 -8.02 -10.29 -8.44
N PHE A 93 -9.12 -9.55 -8.37
CA PHE A 93 -9.47 -8.49 -9.30
C PHE A 93 -9.59 -7.18 -8.54
N VAL A 94 -8.96 -6.14 -9.08
CA VAL A 94 -9.05 -4.78 -8.56
C VAL A 94 -9.96 -3.97 -9.46
N LYS A 95 -11.04 -3.43 -8.90
CA LYS A 95 -12.01 -2.61 -9.64
C LYS A 95 -11.81 -1.14 -9.31
N LEU A 96 -11.36 -0.38 -10.30
CA LEU A 96 -11.29 1.08 -10.26
C LEU A 96 -12.61 1.67 -10.76
N HIS A 97 -12.93 2.89 -10.32
CA HIS A 97 -14.10 3.66 -10.77
C HIS A 97 -15.47 3.00 -10.53
N PHE A 98 -15.54 2.02 -9.62
CA PHE A 98 -16.81 1.45 -9.18
C PHE A 98 -17.55 2.39 -8.21
N ASP A 99 -18.11 3.48 -8.74
CA ASP A 99 -18.69 4.58 -7.96
C ASP A 99 -20.22 4.52 -7.83
N SER A 100 -20.88 3.68 -8.63
CA SER A 100 -22.33 3.47 -8.57
C SER A 100 -22.69 2.15 -9.25
N GLU A 101 -23.76 1.49 -8.81
CA GLU A 101 -24.23 0.24 -9.43
C GLU A 101 -24.67 0.44 -10.89
N ASP A 102 -25.22 1.60 -11.22
CA ASP A 102 -25.70 1.95 -12.57
C ASP A 102 -24.56 2.21 -13.57
N LYS A 103 -23.33 2.35 -13.08
CA LYS A 103 -22.13 2.64 -13.90
C LYS A 103 -21.12 1.49 -13.86
N LYS A 104 -21.59 0.24 -13.74
CA LYS A 104 -20.73 -0.95 -13.83
C LYS A 104 -19.92 -0.98 -15.13
N GLU A 105 -20.46 -0.47 -16.23
CA GLU A 105 -19.76 -0.42 -17.53
C GLU A 105 -18.54 0.51 -17.55
N SER A 106 -18.48 1.54 -16.70
CA SER A 106 -17.30 2.41 -16.58
C SER A 106 -16.27 1.89 -15.58
N THR A 107 -16.53 0.74 -14.96
CA THR A 107 -15.61 0.12 -14.00
C THR A 107 -14.44 -0.49 -14.75
N VAL A 108 -13.24 -0.07 -14.37
CA VAL A 108 -12.00 -0.61 -14.92
C VAL A 108 -11.53 -1.75 -14.02
N THR A 109 -11.34 -2.94 -14.60
CA THR A 109 -10.91 -4.13 -13.84
C THR A 109 -9.45 -4.45 -14.16
N LEU A 110 -8.60 -4.50 -13.13
CA LEU A 110 -7.20 -4.88 -13.23
C LEU A 110 -7.00 -6.27 -12.61
N PRO A 111 -6.38 -7.22 -13.33
CA PRO A 111 -6.02 -8.51 -12.75
C PRO A 111 -4.86 -8.34 -11.76
N GLY A 112 -4.99 -8.93 -10.58
CA GLY A 112 -3.89 -9.10 -9.64
C GLY A 112 -2.84 -10.06 -10.18
N TYR A 113 -1.58 -9.81 -9.82
CA TYR A 113 -0.44 -10.60 -10.27
C TYR A 113 0.27 -11.30 -9.11
N ARG A 114 0.84 -10.51 -8.20
CA ARG A 114 1.65 -10.99 -7.07
C ARG A 114 1.68 -9.99 -5.92
N ILE A 115 2.04 -10.46 -4.74
CA ILE A 115 2.41 -9.61 -3.62
C ILE A 115 3.83 -9.08 -3.88
N VAL A 116 4.02 -7.78 -3.68
CA VAL A 116 5.34 -7.14 -3.74
C VAL A 116 5.93 -7.00 -2.35
N ASN A 117 5.08 -6.69 -1.37
CA ASN A 117 5.47 -6.54 0.02
C ASN A 117 4.26 -6.81 0.92
N TYR A 118 4.48 -7.29 2.14
CA TYR A 118 3.44 -7.42 3.15
C TYR A 118 4.03 -7.27 4.55
N ASN A 119 3.20 -6.82 5.48
CA ASN A 119 3.49 -6.82 6.90
C ASN A 119 2.26 -7.38 7.61
N ALA A 120 2.35 -8.64 8.04
CA ALA A 120 1.24 -9.34 8.69
C ALA A 120 0.88 -8.73 10.06
N GLU A 121 1.86 -8.19 10.80
CA GLU A 121 1.63 -7.53 12.09
C GLU A 121 0.89 -6.21 11.92
N ALA A 122 1.21 -5.47 10.87
CA ALA A 122 0.50 -4.25 10.49
C ALA A 122 -0.81 -4.52 9.73
N ASP A 123 -1.15 -5.80 9.49
CA ASP A 123 -2.25 -6.23 8.63
C ASP A 123 -2.26 -5.50 7.28
N ARG A 124 -1.09 -5.45 6.63
CA ARG A 124 -0.89 -4.69 5.39
C ARG A 124 -0.30 -5.57 4.29
N THR A 125 -0.77 -5.40 3.07
CA THR A 125 -0.23 -6.06 1.88
C THR A 125 -0.23 -5.11 0.69
N ILE A 126 0.80 -5.22 -0.15
CA ILE A 126 0.95 -4.51 -1.41
C ILE A 126 0.82 -5.53 -2.55
N LEU A 127 -0.28 -5.42 -3.29
CA LEU A 127 -0.60 -6.21 -4.48
C LEU A 127 -0.13 -5.47 -5.74
N SER A 128 0.63 -6.14 -6.61
CA SER A 128 0.89 -5.68 -7.98
C SER A 128 -0.22 -6.17 -8.91
N CYS A 129 -0.73 -5.27 -9.74
CA CYS A 129 -1.72 -5.49 -10.78
C CYS A 129 -1.16 -5.08 -12.13
N ILE A 130 -1.64 -5.70 -13.21
CA ILE A 130 -1.13 -5.45 -14.56
C ILE A 130 -2.15 -4.67 -15.38
N THR A 131 -1.68 -3.66 -16.11
CA THR A 131 -2.47 -2.98 -17.14
C THR A 131 -1.65 -2.72 -18.40
N HIS A 132 -2.31 -2.68 -19.55
CA HIS A 132 -1.73 -2.23 -20.82
C HIS A 132 -2.17 -0.81 -21.16
N ASP A 133 -3.02 -0.19 -20.34
CA ASP A 133 -3.56 1.13 -20.60
C ASP A 133 -2.80 2.20 -19.81
N ILE A 134 -1.91 2.89 -20.52
CA ILE A 134 -1.15 4.03 -20.03
C ILE A 134 -2.03 5.14 -19.44
N ARG A 135 -3.29 5.26 -19.88
CA ARG A 135 -4.19 6.33 -19.41
C ARG A 135 -4.55 6.12 -17.94
N ILE A 136 -4.79 4.86 -17.53
CA ILE A 136 -5.04 4.50 -16.13
C ILE A 136 -3.84 4.88 -15.26
N VAL A 137 -2.62 4.57 -15.73
CA VAL A 137 -1.38 4.87 -15.00
C VAL A 137 -1.21 6.38 -14.79
N LYS A 138 -1.41 7.16 -15.86
CA LYS A 138 -1.34 8.63 -15.81
C LYS A 138 -2.42 9.22 -14.91
N GLU A 139 -3.63 8.69 -14.96
CA GLU A 139 -4.74 9.12 -14.10
C GLU A 139 -4.41 8.90 -12.63
N ILE A 140 -4.00 7.69 -12.24
CA ILE A 140 -3.60 7.38 -10.85
C ILE A 140 -2.46 8.29 -10.40
N GLN A 141 -1.46 8.50 -11.25
CA GLN A 141 -0.34 9.39 -10.94
C GLN A 141 -0.79 10.83 -10.69
N MET A 142 -1.67 11.38 -11.54
CA MET A 142 -2.22 12.72 -11.35
C MET A 142 -2.99 12.84 -10.04
N GLN A 143 -3.85 11.87 -9.72
CA GLN A 143 -4.63 11.88 -8.46
C GLN A 143 -3.73 11.77 -7.24
N ARG A 144 -2.67 10.96 -7.32
CA ARG A 144 -1.66 10.83 -6.27
C ARG A 144 -0.93 12.14 -6.02
N ASP A 145 -0.45 12.77 -7.09
CA ASP A 145 0.32 14.01 -7.00
C ASP A 145 -0.56 15.14 -6.42
N SER A 146 -1.82 15.26 -6.86
CA SER A 146 -2.78 16.20 -6.28
C SER A 146 -3.09 15.91 -4.81
N ALA A 147 -3.31 14.64 -4.43
CA ALA A 147 -3.55 14.28 -3.03
C ALA A 147 -2.38 14.69 -2.14
N ARG A 148 -1.14 14.43 -2.58
CA ARG A 148 0.08 14.81 -1.85
C ARG A 148 0.15 16.32 -1.60
N GLU A 149 -0.13 17.14 -2.62
CA GLU A 149 -0.15 18.61 -2.47
C GLU A 149 -1.17 19.07 -1.43
N PHE A 150 -2.38 18.49 -1.44
CA PHE A 150 -3.39 18.82 -0.44
C PHE A 150 -3.02 18.34 0.97
N GLU A 151 -2.38 17.18 1.09
CA GLU A 151 -1.91 16.67 2.38
C GLU A 151 -0.82 17.57 2.99
N GLU A 152 0.14 17.99 2.18
CA GLU A 152 1.18 18.95 2.58
C GLU A 152 0.56 20.27 3.03
N TYR A 153 -0.48 20.75 2.34
CA TYR A 153 -1.25 21.92 2.76
C TYR A 153 -1.90 21.73 4.13
N PHE A 154 -2.61 20.62 4.38
CA PHE A 154 -3.26 20.38 5.68
C PHE A 154 -2.27 20.12 6.81
N CYS A 155 -1.10 19.55 6.53
CA CYS A 155 -0.03 19.37 7.53
C CYS A 155 0.63 20.70 7.91
N SER A 156 0.77 21.63 6.96
CA SER A 156 1.37 22.95 7.18
C SER A 156 0.38 23.97 7.76
N HIS A 157 -0.92 23.70 7.66
CA HIS A 157 -1.99 24.55 8.20
C HIS A 157 -2.89 23.72 9.12
N PRO A 158 -2.38 23.23 10.25
CA PRO A 158 -3.21 22.51 11.21
C PRO A 158 -4.31 23.45 11.68
N LEU A 159 -5.56 22.99 11.61
CA LEU A 159 -6.66 23.65 12.30
C LEU A 159 -6.29 23.79 13.79
N GLU A 160 -6.71 24.90 14.41
CA GLU A 160 -6.74 25.05 15.87
C GLU A 160 -7.78 24.07 16.45
N MET A 161 -7.50 22.78 16.35
CA MET A 161 -8.35 21.73 16.91
C MET A 161 -7.95 21.46 18.33
N ASN A 162 -8.94 21.06 19.11
CA ASN A 162 -8.76 20.59 20.46
C ASN A 162 -7.75 19.42 20.44
N PRO A 163 -6.63 19.46 21.20
CA PRO A 163 -5.52 18.51 21.08
C PRO A 163 -5.89 17.02 21.27
N GLY A 164 -7.10 16.72 21.75
CA GLY A 164 -7.64 15.37 21.89
C GLY A 164 -8.49 14.86 20.72
N PHE A 165 -8.68 15.64 19.65
CA PHE A 165 -9.56 15.28 18.53
C PHE A 165 -8.86 15.40 17.19
N ASN A 166 -8.65 14.25 16.52
CA ASN A 166 -8.22 14.22 15.12
C ASN A 166 -9.41 13.79 14.24
N LEU A 167 -9.53 14.38 13.06
CA LEU A 167 -10.51 13.97 12.05
C LEU A 167 -9.95 12.78 11.27
N ALA A 168 -10.69 11.67 11.27
CA ALA A 168 -10.46 10.54 10.38
C ALA A 168 -11.43 10.61 9.18
N VAL A 169 -10.86 10.42 7.98
CA VAL A 169 -11.59 10.31 6.73
C VAL A 169 -11.28 8.95 6.12
N ILE A 170 -12.33 8.19 5.78
CA ILE A 170 -12.21 6.86 5.22
C ILE A 170 -12.98 6.81 3.92
N VAL A 171 -12.34 6.31 2.88
CA VAL A 171 -12.99 6.01 1.61
C VAL A 171 -12.89 4.52 1.36
N SER A 172 -14.04 3.86 1.20
CA SER A 172 -14.10 2.39 1.14
C SER A 172 -15.25 1.88 0.29
N HIS A 173 -15.23 0.59 -0.02
CA HIS A 173 -16.29 -0.19 -0.65
C HIS A 173 -17.00 -1.06 0.39
N PRO A 174 -17.93 -0.51 1.19
CA PRO A 174 -18.58 -1.27 2.25
C PRO A 174 -19.35 -2.45 1.66
N HIS A 175 -19.11 -3.67 2.14
CA HIS A 175 -19.69 -4.92 1.60
C HIS A 175 -19.48 -5.11 0.08
N GLY A 176 -18.49 -4.45 -0.54
CA GLY A 176 -18.34 -4.48 -2.00
C GLY A 176 -19.33 -3.61 -2.77
N TRP A 177 -19.99 -2.67 -2.10
CA TRP A 177 -20.90 -1.71 -2.72
C TRP A 177 -20.11 -0.53 -3.32
N PRO A 178 -20.78 0.36 -4.08
CA PRO A 178 -20.18 1.60 -4.54
C PRO A 178 -19.47 2.37 -3.42
N LYS A 179 -18.44 3.14 -3.80
CA LYS A 179 -17.60 3.87 -2.84
C LYS A 179 -18.44 4.74 -1.90
N THR A 180 -18.09 4.70 -0.62
CA THR A 180 -18.62 5.60 0.39
C THR A 180 -17.48 6.35 1.07
N ILE A 181 -17.71 7.62 1.38
CA ILE A 181 -16.85 8.41 2.25
C ILE A 181 -17.48 8.48 3.65
N SER A 182 -16.66 8.23 4.66
CA SER A 182 -17.05 8.28 6.07
C SER A 182 -16.12 9.20 6.85
N PHE A 183 -16.70 9.94 7.78
CA PHE A 183 -16.00 10.88 8.65
C PHE A 183 -16.20 10.47 10.09
N GLY A 184 -15.16 10.63 10.90
CA GLY A 184 -15.24 10.36 12.32
C GLY A 184 -14.14 11.06 13.11
N SER A 185 -14.29 11.05 14.42
CA SER A 185 -13.22 11.41 15.34
C SER A 185 -12.33 10.21 15.59
N CYS A 186 -11.04 10.45 15.75
CA CYS A 186 -10.08 9.42 16.10
C CYS A 186 -9.18 9.80 17.25
N VAL A 187 -8.71 8.77 17.94
CA VAL A 187 -7.70 8.82 18.98
C VAL A 187 -6.51 7.97 18.55
N GLN A 188 -5.31 8.47 18.81
CA GLN A 188 -4.08 7.73 18.59
C GLN A 188 -3.87 6.76 19.75
N PHE A 189 -3.67 5.47 19.45
CA PHE A 189 -3.27 4.47 20.45
C PHE A 189 -1.76 4.54 20.71
N PRO A 190 -1.28 4.15 21.91
CA PRO A 190 0.13 4.26 22.27
C PRO A 190 1.03 3.61 21.23
N SER A 191 2.02 4.37 20.79
CA SER A 191 2.95 3.97 19.76
C SER A 191 3.82 2.80 20.21
N ILE A 192 3.93 1.77 19.36
CA ILE A 192 4.80 0.61 19.62
C ILE A 192 6.24 1.02 19.26
N ASN A 193 7.19 0.72 20.14
CA ASN A 193 8.59 1.09 19.94
C ASN A 193 9.17 0.36 18.71
N THR A 194 9.85 1.12 17.85
CA THR A 194 10.44 0.69 16.56
C THR A 194 11.44 -0.46 16.69
N ASP A 195 12.08 -0.62 17.85
CA ASP A 195 13.10 -1.65 18.09
C ASP A 195 12.55 -3.08 18.23
N GLU A 196 11.26 -3.22 18.54
CA GLU A 196 10.59 -4.54 18.58
C GLU A 196 10.10 -4.96 17.19
N ILE A 197 9.54 -4.03 16.40
CA ILE A 197 9.01 -4.31 15.06
C ILE A 197 10.14 -4.61 14.05
N ASN A 198 11.24 -3.84 14.09
CA ASN A 198 12.35 -4.01 13.13
C ASN A 198 13.09 -5.36 13.27
N LYS A 199 13.01 -6.03 14.42
CA LYS A 199 13.55 -7.39 14.59
C LYS A 199 12.78 -8.43 13.77
N ASN A 200 11.48 -8.21 13.55
CA ASN A 200 10.62 -9.12 12.79
C ASN A 200 10.58 -8.79 11.30
N THR A 201 10.80 -7.53 10.91
CA THR A 201 10.86 -7.10 9.50
C THR A 201 12.10 -7.66 8.77
N ILE A 202 13.27 -7.70 9.44
CA ILE A 202 14.54 -8.11 8.81
C ILE A 202 14.69 -9.65 8.71
N LEU A 203 13.94 -10.43 9.50
CA LEU A 203 14.02 -11.90 9.48
C LEU A 203 13.16 -12.57 8.41
N LYS A 204 12.35 -11.83 7.63
CA LYS A 204 11.57 -12.37 6.51
C LYS A 204 12.03 -11.91 5.12
N GLU A 205 13.03 -11.03 5.06
CA GLU A 205 13.72 -10.65 3.82
C GLU A 205 14.84 -11.64 3.47
N ARG A 206 14.56 -12.93 3.23
CA ARG A 206 15.55 -13.79 2.57
C ARG A 206 14.95 -14.85 1.66
N ASN A 207 15.55 -14.88 0.46
CA ASN A 207 15.68 -15.98 -0.48
C ASN A 207 14.52 -16.18 -1.46
N GLU A 208 14.63 -15.55 -2.63
CA GLU A 208 14.51 -16.17 -3.98
C GLU A 208 14.19 -15.09 -5.03
N GLY A 209 15.23 -14.44 -5.54
CA GLY A 209 15.16 -13.56 -6.71
C GLY A 209 16.59 -13.32 -7.25
N PRO A 210 16.81 -13.33 -8.58
CA PRO A 210 18.15 -13.43 -9.13
C PRO A 210 18.95 -12.14 -8.91
N GLU A 211 20.24 -12.29 -8.62
CA GLU A 211 21.23 -11.22 -8.51
C GLU A 211 21.21 -10.34 -9.78
N ILE A 212 20.85 -9.07 -9.62
CA ILE A 212 21.10 -8.04 -10.63
C ILE A 212 22.37 -7.31 -10.19
N THR A 213 23.49 -7.67 -10.82
CA THR A 213 24.76 -6.98 -10.66
C THR A 213 24.68 -5.60 -11.30
N ILE A 214 24.53 -4.54 -10.49
CA ILE A 214 24.61 -3.16 -10.97
C ILE A 214 26.09 -2.76 -11.00
N GLY A 215 26.66 -2.74 -12.20
CA GLY A 215 27.98 -2.16 -12.44
C GLY A 215 27.93 -0.63 -12.34
N THR A 216 28.56 -0.07 -11.31
CA THR A 216 28.80 1.36 -11.19
C THR A 216 29.91 1.79 -12.15
N ARG A 217 29.56 2.56 -13.19
CA ARG A 217 30.53 3.38 -13.94
C ARG A 217 30.88 4.61 -13.10
N ASN A 218 32.08 4.65 -12.53
CA ASN A 218 32.67 5.87 -12.03
C ASN A 218 33.49 6.50 -13.15
N THR A 219 33.11 7.71 -13.56
CA THR A 219 33.98 8.61 -14.31
C THR A 219 34.89 9.33 -13.32
N GLU A 220 36.21 9.14 -13.44
CA GLU A 220 37.23 10.19 -13.67
C GLU A 220 38.64 9.69 -13.32
N GLY A 221 39.56 9.82 -14.28
CA GLY A 221 40.92 10.33 -14.07
C GLY A 221 41.96 9.51 -13.29
N ASN A 222 42.80 8.79 -14.04
CA ASN A 222 44.26 8.58 -13.90
C ASN A 222 44.91 8.47 -12.50
N GLY A 223 45.52 7.31 -12.24
CA GLY A 223 46.62 7.16 -11.27
C GLY A 223 46.99 5.71 -11.00
N ILE A 224 48.17 5.28 -11.42
CA ILE A 224 48.73 3.93 -11.34
C ILE A 224 49.22 3.63 -9.91
N THR A 225 48.96 2.44 -9.34
CA THR A 225 49.97 1.50 -8.77
C THR A 225 49.33 0.28 -8.07
N GLU A 226 50.05 -0.83 -8.18
CA GLU A 226 49.79 -2.18 -7.68
C GLU A 226 49.79 -2.29 -6.14
N GLY A 227 49.08 -3.29 -5.60
CA GLY A 227 49.25 -3.70 -4.21
C GLY A 227 48.22 -4.72 -3.72
N ASN A 228 48.58 -6.00 -3.75
CA ASN A 228 47.90 -7.08 -3.03
C ASN A 228 47.86 -6.77 -1.52
N GLY A 229 46.67 -6.82 -0.92
CA GLY A 229 46.50 -6.69 0.52
C GLY A 229 45.16 -7.23 0.98
N ILE A 230 45.15 -8.47 1.46
CA ILE A 230 44.06 -8.99 2.29
C ILE A 230 44.02 -8.12 3.54
N THR A 231 42.92 -7.42 3.77
CA THR A 231 42.63 -6.78 5.06
C THR A 231 41.29 -7.27 5.55
N GLU A 232 41.33 -8.05 6.64
CA GLU A 232 40.20 -8.30 7.50
C GLU A 232 39.71 -6.95 8.04
N GLY A 233 38.62 -6.46 7.46
CA GLY A 233 37.91 -5.29 7.97
C GLY A 233 36.65 -5.76 8.69
N ASN A 234 36.70 -5.72 10.03
CA ASN A 234 35.51 -5.70 10.88
C ASN A 234 34.62 -4.50 10.46
N GLY A 235 33.73 -4.74 9.50
CA GLY A 235 32.68 -3.81 9.13
C GLY A 235 31.57 -3.88 10.16
N ILE A 236 31.76 -3.20 11.28
CA ILE A 236 30.65 -2.71 12.10
C ILE A 236 29.77 -1.92 11.12
N THR A 237 28.64 -2.48 10.72
CA THR A 237 27.60 -1.71 10.07
C THR A 237 27.18 -0.65 11.07
N GLN A 238 27.64 0.57 10.85
CA GLN A 238 27.16 1.75 11.56
C GLN A 238 25.63 1.69 11.50
N SER A 239 25.03 1.48 12.66
CA SER A 239 23.61 1.67 12.87
C SER A 239 23.28 3.09 12.42
N ASN A 240 22.63 3.22 11.27
CA ASN A 240 22.24 4.51 10.71
C ASN A 240 21.50 5.31 11.79
N GLU A 241 22.07 6.46 12.16
CA GLU A 241 21.50 7.45 13.08
C GLU A 241 20.24 8.15 12.53
N SER A 242 19.49 7.53 11.62
CA SER A 242 18.32 8.12 10.94
C SER A 242 16.96 7.78 11.57
N ASN A 243 16.90 6.95 12.62
CA ASN A 243 15.64 6.60 13.31
C ASN A 243 15.12 7.65 14.32
N LYS A 244 15.70 8.85 14.39
CA LYS A 244 15.37 9.83 15.46
C LYS A 244 14.01 10.54 15.31
N GLY A 245 13.26 10.34 14.23
CA GLY A 245 12.06 11.16 13.94
C GLY A 245 10.77 10.43 13.57
N THR A 246 10.70 9.09 13.60
CA THR A 246 9.52 8.33 13.15
C THR A 246 8.99 7.41 14.25
N VAL A 247 7.72 7.01 14.13
CA VAL A 247 7.03 6.20 15.12
C VAL A 247 5.91 5.39 14.47
N TRP A 248 5.71 4.14 14.89
CA TRP A 248 4.56 3.34 14.50
C TRP A 248 3.34 3.73 15.33
N THR A 249 2.24 4.07 14.68
CA THR A 249 0.99 4.49 15.32
C THR A 249 -0.17 3.59 14.87
N GLU A 250 -1.20 3.56 15.71
CA GLU A 250 -2.49 2.95 15.43
C GLU A 250 -3.56 3.97 15.81
N TYR A 251 -4.68 3.98 15.08
CA TYR A 251 -5.80 4.86 15.37
C TYR A 251 -7.07 4.06 15.63
N LYS A 252 -7.81 4.44 16.67
CA LYS A 252 -9.21 4.05 16.86
C LYS A 252 -10.12 5.21 16.46
N TYR A 253 -11.21 4.92 15.77
CA TYR A 253 -12.13 5.92 15.24
C TYR A 253 -13.57 5.45 15.22
N ASN A 254 -14.50 6.41 15.23
CA ASN A 254 -15.94 6.15 15.17
C ASN A 254 -16.55 6.37 13.78
N ALA A 255 -15.73 6.62 12.75
CA ALA A 255 -16.20 6.71 11.37
C ALA A 255 -16.87 5.37 10.97
N PRO A 256 -18.10 5.36 10.43
CA PRO A 256 -18.79 4.12 10.06
C PRO A 256 -18.00 3.28 9.07
N THR A 257 -17.87 1.98 9.34
CA THR A 257 -17.25 0.99 8.45
C THR A 257 -17.98 -0.35 8.58
N CYS A 258 -17.64 -1.30 7.71
CA CYS A 258 -18.12 -2.68 7.78
C CYS A 258 -17.02 -3.65 7.28
N PRO A 259 -17.24 -4.97 7.29
CA PRO A 259 -16.23 -5.93 6.83
C PRO A 259 -15.67 -5.67 5.41
N GLY A 260 -16.47 -5.14 4.47
CA GLY A 260 -15.96 -4.81 3.13
C GLY A 260 -15.06 -3.56 3.08
N SER A 261 -15.01 -2.78 4.16
CA SER A 261 -14.10 -1.64 4.28
C SER A 261 -12.66 -2.07 4.61
N SER A 262 -12.38 -3.34 4.89
CA SER A 262 -11.02 -3.82 5.19
C SER A 262 -10.04 -3.45 4.09
N GLY A 263 -8.89 -2.90 4.46
CA GLY A 263 -7.87 -2.40 3.55
C GLY A 263 -8.11 -1.00 3.00
N ALA A 264 -9.24 -0.35 3.36
CA ALA A 264 -9.51 1.03 2.99
C ALA A 264 -8.48 1.99 3.59
N LEU A 265 -8.20 3.08 2.86
CA LEU A 265 -7.38 4.18 3.36
C LEU A 265 -8.03 4.83 4.59
N VAL A 266 -7.24 5.01 5.64
CA VAL A 266 -7.58 5.82 6.81
C VAL A 266 -6.75 7.09 6.80
N TRP A 267 -7.34 8.19 6.35
CA TRP A 267 -6.68 9.49 6.32
C TRP A 267 -6.92 10.26 7.61
N ILE A 268 -5.84 10.60 8.32
CA ILE A 268 -5.91 11.40 9.55
C ILE A 268 -5.50 12.85 9.25
N TYR A 269 -6.37 13.79 9.61
CA TYR A 269 -6.15 15.22 9.41
C TYR A 269 -4.90 15.72 10.14
N GLY A 270 -4.09 16.52 9.45
CA GLY A 270 -2.92 17.21 10.03
C GLY A 270 -1.75 16.29 10.40
N LYS A 271 -1.84 14.98 10.16
CA LYS A 271 -0.78 14.03 10.46
C LYS A 271 0.13 13.83 9.25
N LYS A 272 1.41 14.11 9.45
CA LYS A 272 2.45 13.91 8.42
C LYS A 272 2.93 12.46 8.43
N ARG A 273 2.74 11.78 7.31
CA ARG A 273 3.11 10.38 7.10
C ARG A 273 4.57 10.21 6.72
N VAL A 274 5.17 9.10 7.11
CA VAL A 274 6.46 8.65 6.56
C VAL A 274 6.13 7.68 5.44
N GLY A 275 6.28 8.13 4.19
CA GLY A 275 6.27 7.20 3.07
C GLY A 275 7.44 6.23 3.23
N TYR A 276 7.18 4.92 3.14
CA TYR A 276 8.22 4.03 2.65
C TYR A 276 8.58 4.56 1.26
N ARG A 277 9.89 4.63 0.95
CA ARG A 277 10.39 5.17 -0.32
C ARG A 277 9.44 4.78 -1.46
N ASP A 278 8.99 5.81 -2.17
CA ASP A 278 8.31 5.71 -3.46
C ASP A 278 6.82 5.34 -3.50
N SER A 279 6.17 5.08 -2.35
CA SER A 279 4.73 4.84 -2.35
C SER A 279 4.12 4.88 -0.98
N ASP A 280 3.10 5.70 -0.80
CA ASP A 280 1.87 5.41 -0.04
C ASP A 280 1.27 6.74 0.37
N ILE A 281 0.11 7.06 -0.21
CA ILE A 281 -0.82 7.97 0.45
C ILE A 281 -1.38 7.29 1.72
N THR A 282 -1.09 6.02 1.99
CA THR A 282 -1.78 5.24 3.02
C THR A 282 -0.80 4.52 3.95
N THR A 283 -0.43 5.13 5.08
CA THR A 283 0.27 4.39 6.15
C THR A 283 -0.70 3.55 6.99
N HIS A 284 -1.95 3.99 7.09
CA HIS A 284 -3.00 3.33 7.86
C HIS A 284 -4.08 2.78 6.93
N THR A 285 -4.33 1.49 7.05
CA THR A 285 -5.43 0.76 6.42
C THR A 285 -6.47 0.43 7.49
N HIS A 286 -7.75 0.41 7.16
CA HIS A 286 -8.76 -0.12 8.10
C HIS A 286 -8.57 -1.64 8.24
N CYS A 287 -8.42 -2.12 9.47
CA CYS A 287 -8.12 -3.54 9.76
C CYS A 287 -9.17 -4.23 10.65
N GLY A 288 -10.23 -3.54 11.05
CA GLY A 288 -11.34 -4.13 11.81
C GLY A 288 -11.90 -3.21 12.89
N SER A 289 -12.54 -3.83 13.89
CA SER A 289 -13.16 -3.13 15.02
C SER A 289 -12.81 -3.81 16.35
N GLU A 290 -12.76 -3.02 17.41
CA GLU A 290 -12.47 -3.45 18.78
C GLU A 290 -13.16 -2.49 19.77
N ASP A 291 -13.78 -3.03 20.82
CA ASP A 291 -14.47 -2.26 21.88
C ASP A 291 -15.49 -1.24 21.36
N GLY A 292 -16.20 -1.57 20.28
CA GLY A 292 -17.21 -0.69 19.67
C GLY A 292 -16.64 0.48 18.85
N MET A 293 -15.31 0.50 18.65
CA MET A 293 -14.62 1.47 17.79
C MET A 293 -13.97 0.74 16.61
N ASN A 294 -13.84 1.43 15.49
CA ASN A 294 -13.07 0.92 14.36
C ASN A 294 -11.58 1.19 14.59
N LYS A 295 -10.72 0.35 14.00
CA LYS A 295 -9.27 0.47 14.13
C LYS A 295 -8.55 0.41 12.78
N SER A 296 -7.41 1.08 12.73
CA SER A 296 -6.45 0.97 11.64
C SER A 296 -5.40 -0.11 11.92
N GLY A 297 -4.73 -0.60 10.87
CA GLY A 297 -3.43 -1.25 11.01
C GLY A 297 -2.35 -0.26 11.46
N LEU A 298 -1.18 -0.82 11.79
CA LEU A 298 -0.01 -0.03 12.16
C LEU A 298 0.51 0.76 10.95
N GLY A 299 0.75 2.05 11.15
CA GLY A 299 1.33 2.93 10.14
C GLY A 299 2.51 3.74 10.69
N LEU A 300 3.45 4.10 9.81
CA LEU A 300 4.64 4.85 10.19
C LEU A 300 4.40 6.36 10.01
N GLU A 301 4.52 7.13 11.08
CA GLU A 301 4.32 8.58 11.09
C GLU A 301 5.57 9.32 11.59
N PHE A 302 5.71 10.59 11.23
CA PHE A 302 6.74 11.43 11.85
C PHE A 302 6.30 11.75 13.29
N LYS A 303 7.25 11.72 14.22
CA LYS A 303 7.01 12.22 15.58
C LYS A 303 6.58 13.68 15.47
N THR A 304 5.36 13.97 15.90
CA THR A 304 4.93 15.35 16.11
C THR A 304 5.76 15.94 17.26
N PRO A 305 6.32 17.16 17.11
CA PRO A 305 7.04 17.84 18.18
C PRO A 305 6.18 18.08 19.42
#